data_AF-A0A368L8U2-F1
#
_entry.id   AF-A0A368L8U2-F1
#
_cell.length_a   1.000
_cell.length_b   1.000
_cell.length_c   1.000
_cell.angle_alpha   90.00
_cell.angle_beta   90.00
_cell.angle_gamma   90.00
#
_symmetry.space_group_name_H-M   'P 1'
#
loop_
_entity.id
_entity.type
_entity.pdbx_description
1 polymer ?
#
loop_
_entity_poly.entity_id
_entity_poly.type
_entity_poly.pdbx_seq_one_letter_code
_entity_poly.pdbx_strand_id
1 'polypeptide(L)'
;MSNANPPPVSSVAQRSWLRIVRRKLRHILPDSAQIRSYKILHLFGERLFHPALWGINRHTVAKGVAIGLFCGLIPGPLQVLGSAIACLYLRGNLPLAILSTFYTNPFTILPLYYVAYHYGALVMGDQQHQAHSLSIPNWNWQAIGESTEQMMQWASGLGAPLAVGILLLASTLALSSYLTITLVWNWRLRRIWWRRLAQHQQLK
;
A
#
# COMPACT_ATOMS: atom_id res chain seq x y z
N MET A 1 16.14 49.50 18.31
CA MET A 1 14.85 49.12 17.67
C MET A 1 15.07 47.85 16.87
N SER A 2 14.62 46.71 17.39
CA SER A 2 14.88 45.38 16.81
C SER A 2 13.91 45.12 15.67
N ASN A 3 14.44 45.02 14.45
CA ASN A 3 13.70 44.73 13.23
C ASN A 3 13.43 43.22 13.16
N ALA A 4 12.37 42.77 13.83
CA ALA A 4 11.94 41.38 13.78
C ALA A 4 11.16 41.13 12.48
N ASN A 5 11.87 40.69 11.44
CA ASN A 5 11.25 40.19 10.22
C ASN A 5 10.25 39.08 10.59
N PRO A 6 8.97 39.15 10.18
CA PRO A 6 7.99 38.13 10.53
C PRO A 6 8.44 36.78 9.93
N PRO A 7 8.32 35.66 10.68
CA PRO A 7 8.75 34.37 10.18
C PRO A 7 7.94 33.98 8.93
N PRO A 8 8.55 33.31 7.94
CA PRO A 8 7.88 32.93 6.70
C PRO A 8 6.63 32.08 6.99
N VAL A 9 5.50 32.54 6.44
CA VAL A 9 4.12 32.07 6.70
C VAL A 9 3.90 30.58 6.42
N SER A 10 4.74 29.98 5.56
CA SER A 10 4.72 28.54 5.26
C SER A 10 4.95 27.67 6.50
N SER A 11 5.76 28.15 7.46
CA SER A 11 6.15 27.37 8.63
C SER A 11 5.04 27.22 9.68
N VAL A 12 4.19 28.25 9.87
CA VAL A 12 3.19 28.29 10.95
C VAL A 12 1.91 27.53 10.56
N ALA A 13 1.43 27.70 9.32
CA ALA A 13 0.28 26.97 8.81
C ALA A 13 0.55 25.45 8.78
N GLN A 14 1.73 25.07 8.31
CA GLN A 14 2.21 23.68 8.29
C GLN A 14 2.26 23.08 9.71
N ARG A 15 2.76 23.81 10.71
CA ARG A 15 2.83 23.35 12.12
C ARG A 15 1.45 23.19 12.78
N SER A 16 0.45 24.00 12.41
CA SER A 16 -0.87 23.95 13.05
C SER A 16 -1.71 22.75 12.60
N TRP A 17 -1.64 22.38 11.33
CA TRP A 17 -2.45 21.29 10.80
C TRP A 17 -1.78 19.92 10.94
N LEU A 18 -0.44 19.86 10.95
CA LEU A 18 0.28 18.66 11.39
C LEU A 18 -0.21 18.20 12.76
N ARG A 19 -0.58 19.11 13.67
CA ARG A 19 -1.15 18.77 14.99
C ARG A 19 -2.54 18.14 14.90
N ILE A 20 -3.42 18.62 14.02
CA ILE A 20 -4.80 18.11 13.86
C ILE A 20 -4.79 16.73 13.19
N VAL A 21 -4.01 16.57 12.12
CA VAL A 21 -3.85 15.27 11.44
C VAL A 21 -3.19 14.27 12.38
N ARG A 22 -2.10 14.66 13.06
CA ARG A 22 -1.46 13.83 14.09
C ARG A 22 -2.45 13.41 15.17
N ARG A 23 -3.38 14.29 15.59
CA ARG A 23 -4.38 13.98 16.61
C ARG A 23 -5.45 13.00 16.12
N LYS A 24 -5.97 13.14 14.89
CA LYS A 24 -6.92 12.17 14.31
C LYS A 24 -6.27 10.83 13.95
N LEU A 25 -5.05 10.83 13.39
CA LEU A 25 -4.33 9.59 13.06
C LEU A 25 -3.85 8.85 14.32
N ARG A 26 -3.54 9.55 15.42
CA ARG A 26 -3.21 8.92 16.71
C ARG A 26 -4.32 8.02 17.26
N HIS A 27 -5.58 8.24 16.88
CA HIS A 27 -6.69 7.36 17.28
C HIS A 27 -6.89 6.16 16.35
N ILE A 28 -6.40 6.23 15.11
CA ILE A 28 -6.50 5.13 14.13
C ILE A 28 -5.25 4.23 14.21
N LEU A 29 -4.10 4.81 14.55
CA LEU A 29 -2.86 4.10 14.78
C LEU A 29 -2.92 3.44 16.16
N PRO A 30 -2.82 2.10 16.27
CA PRO A 30 -2.76 1.44 17.56
C PRO A 30 -1.52 1.93 18.32
N ASP A 31 -1.64 2.07 19.63
CA ASP A 31 -0.52 2.53 20.47
C ASP A 31 0.65 1.55 20.36
N SER A 32 1.86 2.08 20.20
CA SER A 32 3.10 1.30 20.03
C SER A 32 3.32 0.29 21.18
N ALA A 33 2.74 0.56 22.36
CA ALA A 33 2.74 -0.34 23.51
C ALA A 33 1.82 -1.56 23.34
N GLN A 34 0.65 -1.42 22.68
CA GLN A 34 -0.28 -2.53 22.46
C GLN A 34 0.15 -3.46 21.32
N ILE A 35 0.88 -2.95 20.33
CA ILE A 35 1.42 -3.76 19.22
C ILE A 35 2.56 -4.68 19.69
N ARG A 36 3.19 -4.36 20.83
CA ARG A 36 4.27 -5.15 21.46
C ARG A 36 3.82 -6.56 21.90
N SER A 37 2.52 -6.83 22.02
CA SER A 37 1.99 -8.11 22.46
C SER A 37 1.92 -9.19 21.38
N TYR A 38 2.04 -8.83 20.10
CA TYR A 38 1.94 -9.80 19.00
C TYR A 38 3.30 -10.46 18.70
N LYS A 39 3.38 -11.79 18.86
CA LYS A 39 4.57 -12.64 18.63
C LYS A 39 5.31 -12.33 17.31
N ILE A 40 4.58 -12.01 16.25
CA ILE A 40 5.12 -11.74 14.92
C ILE A 40 5.99 -10.47 14.89
N LEU A 41 5.65 -9.45 15.70
CA LEU A 41 6.43 -8.20 15.77
C LEU A 41 7.71 -8.33 16.59
N HIS A 42 7.79 -9.32 17.50
CA HIS A 42 8.99 -9.61 18.27
C HIS A 42 10.15 -10.10 17.38
N LEU A 43 9.85 -10.70 16.22
CA LEU A 43 10.84 -11.16 15.23
C LEU A 43 11.63 -9.99 14.60
N PHE A 44 11.04 -8.79 14.55
CA PHE A 44 11.64 -7.61 13.91
C PHE A 44 12.38 -6.69 14.90
N GLY A 45 12.31 -6.98 16.20
CA GLY A 45 13.15 -6.40 17.24
C GLY A 45 13.07 -4.88 17.42
N GLU A 46 14.09 -4.31 18.08
CA GLU A 46 14.15 -2.89 18.47
C GLU A 46 14.20 -1.91 17.28
N ARG A 47 14.58 -2.40 16.09
CA ARG A 47 14.67 -1.59 14.86
C ARG A 47 13.31 -1.08 14.38
N LEU A 48 12.21 -1.73 14.77
CA LEU A 48 10.85 -1.25 14.49
C LEU A 48 10.49 0.01 15.27
N PHE A 49 11.12 0.28 16.42
CA PHE A 49 10.74 1.41 17.29
C PHE A 49 11.45 2.71 16.92
N HIS A 50 12.19 2.75 15.81
CA HIS A 50 12.84 3.98 15.37
C HIS A 50 11.78 5.08 15.15
N PRO A 51 11.91 6.28 15.75
CA PRO A 51 10.88 7.33 15.71
C PRO A 51 10.45 7.73 14.29
N ALA A 52 11.36 7.57 13.32
CA ALA A 52 11.10 7.82 11.91
C ALA A 52 10.02 6.92 11.29
N LEU A 53 9.86 5.68 11.78
CA LEU A 53 8.90 4.69 11.28
C LEU A 53 7.47 4.91 11.83
N TRP A 54 7.39 5.57 12.99
CA TRP A 54 6.12 5.92 13.65
C TRP A 54 5.72 7.38 13.40
N GLY A 55 6.62 8.16 12.78
CA GLY A 55 6.40 9.55 12.44
C GLY A 55 5.25 9.71 11.44
N ILE A 56 4.31 10.58 11.79
CA ILE A 56 3.21 10.99 10.92
C ILE A 56 3.70 12.18 10.09
N ASN A 57 4.32 11.89 8.95
CA ASN A 57 4.70 12.87 7.94
C ASN A 57 4.03 12.48 6.62
N ARG A 58 3.68 13.46 5.78
CA ARG A 58 3.00 13.24 4.49
C ARG A 58 3.71 12.17 3.65
N HIS A 59 5.04 12.24 3.64
CA HIS A 59 5.89 11.38 2.84
C HIS A 59 6.02 9.99 3.45
N THR A 60 6.12 9.88 4.79
CA THR A 60 6.24 8.57 5.46
C THR A 60 4.92 7.81 5.40
N VAL A 61 3.79 8.50 5.59
CA VAL A 61 2.43 7.95 5.47
C VAL A 61 2.17 7.46 4.04
N ALA A 62 2.43 8.30 3.03
CA ALA A 62 2.25 7.91 1.64
C ALA A 62 3.10 6.70 1.24
N LYS A 63 4.37 6.68 1.65
CA LYS A 63 5.26 5.52 1.44
C LYS A 63 4.77 4.27 2.18
N GLY A 64 4.34 4.41 3.42
CA GLY A 64 3.86 3.27 4.23
C GLY A 64 2.69 2.56 3.55
N VAL A 65 1.66 3.30 3.15
CA VAL A 65 0.50 2.73 2.46
C VAL A 65 0.88 2.14 1.11
N ALA A 66 1.72 2.81 0.32
CA ALA A 66 2.17 2.29 -0.98
C ALA A 66 2.92 0.96 -0.83
N ILE A 67 3.82 0.86 0.16
CA ILE A 67 4.57 -0.36 0.46
C ILE A 67 3.65 -1.50 0.87
N GLY A 68 2.68 -1.25 1.75
CA GLY A 68 1.82 -2.33 2.22
C GLY A 68 0.75 -2.75 1.21
N LEU A 69 0.27 -1.85 0.34
CA LEU A 69 -0.55 -2.26 -0.81
C LEU A 69 0.24 -3.13 -1.79
N PHE A 70 1.51 -2.78 -2.05
CA PHE A 70 2.40 -3.56 -2.90
C PHE A 70 2.66 -4.95 -2.30
N CYS A 71 3.11 -4.99 -1.03
CA CYS A 71 3.43 -6.24 -0.36
C CYS A 71 2.20 -7.07 -0.01
N GLY A 72 1.02 -6.47 0.13
CA GLY A 72 -0.22 -7.20 0.42
C GLY A 72 -0.68 -8.12 -0.71
N LEU A 73 -0.20 -7.94 -1.94
CA LEU A 73 -0.47 -8.91 -3.01
C LEU A 73 0.36 -10.20 -2.88
N ILE A 74 1.43 -10.19 -2.06
CA ILE A 74 2.24 -11.38 -1.81
C ILE A 74 1.40 -12.36 -0.97
N PRO A 75 1.18 -13.59 -1.44
CA PRO A 75 0.37 -14.55 -0.69
C PRO A 75 1.04 -14.94 0.63
N GLY A 76 0.28 -14.90 1.71
CA GLY A 76 0.64 -15.47 3.02
C GLY A 76 1.35 -14.51 3.99
N PRO A 77 1.88 -15.03 5.11
CA PRO A 77 2.51 -14.24 6.18
C PRO A 77 3.72 -13.41 5.70
N LEU A 78 4.29 -13.77 4.56
CA LEU A 78 5.38 -13.07 3.90
C LEU A 78 5.01 -11.62 3.54
N GLN A 79 3.73 -11.28 3.36
CA GLN A 79 3.31 -9.90 3.09
C GLN A 79 3.69 -8.93 4.20
N VAL A 80 3.52 -9.34 5.46
CA VAL A 80 3.82 -8.49 6.62
C VAL A 80 5.34 -8.33 6.73
N LEU A 81 6.09 -9.42 6.54
CA LEU A 81 7.55 -9.42 6.54
C LEU A 81 8.14 -8.57 5.42
N GLY A 82 7.66 -8.75 4.19
CA GLY A 82 8.05 -7.94 3.05
C GLY A 82 7.74 -6.46 3.27
N SER A 83 6.54 -6.14 3.77
CA SER A 83 6.14 -4.76 4.03
C SER A 83 7.01 -4.10 5.11
N ALA A 84 7.33 -4.82 6.18
CA ALA A 84 8.16 -4.32 7.27
C ALA A 84 9.61 -4.09 6.81
N ILE A 85 10.19 -5.04 6.08
CA ILE A 85 11.54 -4.91 5.52
C ILE A 85 11.60 -3.74 4.53
N ALA A 86 10.66 -3.68 3.58
CA ALA A 86 10.59 -2.57 2.62
C ALA A 86 10.39 -1.22 3.33
N CYS A 87 9.61 -1.19 4.40
CA CYS A 87 9.40 0.02 5.20
C CYS A 87 10.67 0.47 5.93
N LEU A 88 11.50 -0.46 6.40
CA LEU A 88 12.81 -0.16 6.98
C LEU A 88 13.75 0.48 5.95
N TYR A 89 13.83 -0.09 4.74
CA TYR A 89 14.68 0.44 3.67
C TYR A 89 14.19 1.79 3.13
N LEU A 90 12.89 1.91 2.84
CA LEU A 90 12.31 3.11 2.22
C LEU A 90 11.93 4.20 3.23
N ARG A 91 12.12 3.92 4.53
CA ARG A 91 11.78 4.79 5.68
C ARG A 91 10.30 5.22 5.65
N GLY A 92 9.41 4.25 5.44
CA GLY A 92 7.97 4.44 5.42
C GLY A 92 7.35 4.48 6.83
N ASN A 93 6.03 4.69 6.91
CA ASN A 93 5.28 4.50 8.14
C ASN A 93 4.92 3.02 8.30
N LEU A 94 5.56 2.35 9.27
CA LEU A 94 5.47 0.90 9.46
C LEU A 94 4.04 0.45 9.86
N PRO A 95 3.38 1.07 10.85
CA PRO A 95 2.01 0.69 11.18
C PRO A 95 1.05 0.76 10.00
N LEU A 96 1.15 1.81 9.18
CA LEU A 96 0.31 1.94 7.99
C LEU A 96 0.66 0.93 6.91
N ALA A 97 1.94 0.59 6.72
CA ALA A 97 2.34 -0.47 5.81
C ALA A 97 1.68 -1.79 6.21
N ILE A 98 1.84 -2.20 7.47
CA ILE A 98 1.24 -3.44 7.97
C ILE A 98 -0.29 -3.42 7.84
N LEU A 99 -0.96 -2.35 8.30
CA LEU A 99 -2.42 -2.21 8.17
C LEU A 99 -2.89 -2.30 6.72
N SER A 100 -2.17 -1.67 5.80
CA SER A 100 -2.52 -1.72 4.39
C SER A 100 -2.29 -3.09 3.75
N THR A 101 -1.50 -4.01 4.34
CA THR A 101 -1.43 -5.40 3.85
C THR A 101 -2.67 -6.23 4.17
N PHE A 102 -3.47 -5.84 5.18
CA PHE A 102 -4.66 -6.59 5.58
C PHE A 102 -5.86 -6.40 4.64
N TYR A 103 -5.73 -5.56 3.60
CA TYR A 103 -6.79 -5.43 2.58
C TYR A 103 -6.98 -6.71 1.77
N THR A 104 -5.96 -7.57 1.70
CA THR A 104 -5.96 -8.85 0.99
C THR A 104 -6.54 -9.93 1.89
N ASN A 105 -7.87 -10.00 1.93
CA ASN A 105 -8.63 -10.98 2.67
C ASN A 105 -9.25 -12.02 1.71
N PRO A 106 -9.73 -13.19 2.18
CA PRO A 106 -10.31 -14.22 1.31
C PRO A 106 -11.45 -13.71 0.42
N PHE A 107 -12.10 -12.61 0.79
CA PHE A 107 -13.17 -12.02 0.00
C PHE A 107 -12.65 -11.08 -1.11
N THR A 108 -11.54 -10.37 -0.89
CA THR A 108 -10.95 -9.42 -1.85
C THR A 108 -9.86 -10.03 -2.71
N ILE A 109 -9.17 -11.08 -2.24
CA ILE A 109 -8.07 -11.75 -2.95
C ILE A 109 -8.55 -12.31 -4.29
N LEU A 110 -9.73 -12.95 -4.35
CA LEU A 110 -10.26 -13.54 -5.57
C LEU A 110 -10.52 -12.48 -6.66
N PRO A 111 -11.30 -11.40 -6.39
CA PRO A 111 -11.45 -10.31 -7.34
C PRO A 111 -10.12 -9.68 -7.77
N LEU A 112 -9.19 -9.46 -6.82
CA LEU A 112 -7.88 -8.85 -7.14
C LEU A 112 -7.05 -9.72 -8.07
N TYR A 113 -7.05 -11.04 -7.85
CA TYR A 113 -6.27 -11.97 -8.67
C TYR A 113 -6.89 -12.17 -10.05
N TYR A 114 -8.22 -12.13 -10.15
CA TYR A 114 -8.90 -12.10 -11.44
C TYR A 114 -8.52 -10.86 -12.26
N VAL A 115 -8.57 -9.67 -11.64
CA VAL A 115 -8.15 -8.43 -12.30
C VAL A 115 -6.66 -8.47 -12.65
N ALA A 116 -5.82 -8.99 -11.74
CA ALA A 116 -4.39 -9.14 -11.99
C ALA A 116 -4.13 -10.05 -13.21
N TYR A 117 -4.76 -11.22 -13.29
CA TYR A 117 -4.62 -12.12 -14.42
C TYR A 117 -4.98 -11.43 -15.74
N HIS A 118 -6.15 -10.80 -15.82
CA HIS A 118 -6.55 -10.07 -17.03
C HIS A 118 -5.59 -8.92 -17.34
N TYR A 119 -5.12 -8.19 -16.32
CA TYR A 119 -4.20 -7.10 -16.53
C TYR A 119 -2.84 -7.56 -17.08
N GLY A 120 -2.29 -8.64 -16.52
CA GLY A 120 -1.04 -9.25 -17.00
C GLY A 120 -1.20 -9.85 -18.39
N ALA A 121 -2.31 -10.53 -18.63
CA ALA A 121 -2.62 -11.12 -19.93
C ALA A 121 -2.75 -10.02 -21.00
N LEU A 122 -3.44 -8.90 -20.71
CA LEU A 122 -3.56 -7.75 -21.63
C LEU A 122 -2.20 -7.19 -22.03
N VAL A 123 -1.24 -7.14 -21.10
CA VAL A 123 0.11 -6.65 -21.38
C VAL A 123 0.95 -7.68 -22.14
N MET A 124 0.73 -8.98 -21.92
CA MET A 124 1.39 -10.08 -22.66
C MET A 124 0.87 -10.28 -24.09
N GLY A 125 -0.30 -9.72 -24.43
CA GLY A 125 -0.88 -9.82 -25.77
C GLY A 125 -1.69 -11.10 -26.01
N ASP A 126 -2.43 -11.11 -27.12
CA ASP A 126 -3.48 -12.09 -27.44
C ASP A 126 -2.94 -13.51 -27.74
N GLN A 127 -1.68 -13.64 -28.15
CA GLN A 127 -1.09 -14.96 -28.48
C GLN A 127 -0.97 -15.88 -27.26
N GLN A 128 -0.85 -15.33 -26.04
CA GLN A 128 -0.77 -16.13 -24.83
C GLN A 128 -2.15 -16.37 -24.19
N HIS A 129 -3.13 -15.51 -24.48
CA HIS A 129 -4.54 -15.67 -24.08
C HIS A 129 -5.20 -16.88 -24.74
N GLN A 130 -4.91 -17.14 -26.02
CA GLN A 130 -5.48 -18.27 -26.75
C GLN A 130 -4.87 -19.62 -26.35
N ALA A 131 -3.63 -19.64 -25.86
CA ALA A 131 -2.95 -20.87 -25.47
C ALA A 131 -3.33 -21.36 -24.06
N HIS A 132 -3.86 -20.49 -23.19
CA HIS A 132 -4.12 -20.81 -21.79
C HIS A 132 -5.44 -20.20 -21.31
N SER A 133 -6.55 -20.66 -21.87
CA SER A 133 -7.86 -20.40 -21.28
C SER A 133 -7.92 -20.94 -19.84
N LEU A 134 -8.64 -20.25 -18.95
CA LEU A 134 -8.97 -20.74 -17.59
C LEU A 134 -9.76 -22.07 -17.60
N SER A 135 -10.05 -22.62 -18.78
CA SER A 135 -10.58 -23.96 -18.96
C SER A 135 -9.55 -24.97 -18.44
N ILE A 136 -9.90 -25.59 -17.32
CA ILE A 136 -9.15 -26.69 -16.73
C ILE A 136 -9.07 -27.82 -17.76
N PRO A 137 -7.89 -28.40 -18.03
CA PRO A 137 -7.76 -29.57 -18.90
C PRO A 137 -8.69 -30.70 -18.45
N ASN A 138 -9.34 -31.38 -19.39
CA ASN A 138 -10.21 -32.50 -19.07
C ASN A 138 -9.40 -33.62 -18.42
N TRP A 139 -9.78 -34.01 -17.20
CA TRP A 139 -9.10 -35.05 -16.46
C TRP A 139 -9.44 -36.43 -17.04
N ASN A 140 -8.45 -37.13 -17.59
CA ASN A 140 -8.63 -38.49 -18.07
C ASN A 140 -8.03 -39.51 -17.10
N TRP A 141 -8.92 -40.28 -16.45
CA TRP A 141 -8.53 -41.35 -15.52
C TRP A 141 -7.77 -42.51 -16.17
N GLN A 142 -7.84 -42.67 -17.49
CA GLN A 142 -7.15 -43.74 -18.22
C GLN A 142 -5.71 -43.38 -18.61
N ALA A 143 -5.39 -42.09 -18.69
CA ALA A 143 -4.09 -41.57 -19.08
C ALA A 143 -3.61 -40.57 -18.01
N ILE A 144 -3.41 -41.08 -16.79
CA ILE A 144 -3.06 -40.27 -15.63
C ILE A 144 -1.73 -39.54 -15.86
N GLY A 145 -0.72 -40.19 -16.44
CA GLY A 145 0.58 -39.57 -16.73
C GLY A 145 0.47 -38.35 -17.65
N GLU A 146 -0.18 -38.51 -18.80
CA GLU A 146 -0.40 -37.42 -19.76
C GLU A 146 -1.31 -36.33 -19.19
N SER A 147 -2.35 -36.71 -18.44
CA SER A 147 -3.25 -35.77 -17.77
C SER A 147 -2.50 -34.93 -16.73
N THR A 148 -1.59 -35.53 -15.96
CA THR A 148 -0.77 -34.80 -14.98
C THR A 148 0.20 -33.85 -15.65
N GLU A 149 0.81 -34.24 -16.77
CA GLU A 149 1.72 -33.37 -17.53
C GLU A 149 0.97 -32.17 -18.13
N GLN A 150 -0.20 -32.40 -18.74
CA GLN A 150 -1.06 -31.34 -19.27
C GLN A 150 -1.53 -30.38 -18.17
N MET A 151 -1.90 -30.90 -17.00
CA MET A 151 -2.29 -30.09 -15.84
C MET A 151 -1.12 -29.23 -15.34
N MET A 152 0.09 -29.76 -15.33
CA MET A 152 1.30 -29.07 -14.89
C MET A 152 1.75 -28.00 -15.89
N GLN A 153 1.65 -28.29 -17.19
CA GLN A 153 1.89 -27.32 -18.25
C GLN A 153 0.86 -26.19 -18.22
N TRP A 154 -0.42 -26.51 -18.04
CA TRP A 154 -1.48 -25.50 -17.87
C TRP A 154 -1.27 -24.64 -16.62
N ALA A 155 -0.95 -25.24 -15.48
CA ALA A 155 -0.70 -24.52 -14.23
C ALA A 155 0.53 -23.60 -14.33
N SER A 156 1.59 -24.04 -15.00
CA SER A 156 2.78 -23.21 -15.24
C SER A 156 2.50 -22.07 -16.23
N GLY A 157 1.67 -22.31 -17.24
CA GLY A 157 1.24 -21.31 -18.21
C GLY A 157 0.32 -20.22 -17.64
N LEU A 158 -0.50 -20.54 -16.63
CA LEU A 158 -1.27 -19.55 -15.87
C LEU A 158 -0.41 -18.71 -14.92
N GLY A 159 0.70 -19.27 -14.44
CA GLY A 159 1.59 -18.61 -13.48
C GLY A 159 2.24 -17.35 -14.04
N ALA A 160 2.66 -17.36 -15.31
CA ALA A 160 3.31 -16.22 -15.97
C ALA A 160 2.42 -14.95 -16.05
N PRO A 161 1.22 -14.97 -16.67
CA PRO A 161 0.36 -13.79 -16.77
C PRO A 161 -0.13 -13.35 -15.40
N LEU A 162 -0.40 -14.28 -14.47
CA LEU A 162 -0.81 -13.95 -13.12
C LEU A 162 0.32 -13.26 -12.33
N ALA A 163 1.56 -13.73 -12.43
CA ALA A 163 2.70 -13.11 -11.76
C ALA A 163 2.98 -11.71 -12.30
N VAL A 164 2.99 -11.53 -13.62
CA VAL A 164 3.15 -10.21 -14.26
C VAL A 164 1.99 -9.29 -13.87
N GLY A 165 0.76 -9.81 -13.92
CA GLY A 165 -0.44 -9.13 -13.52
C GLY A 165 -0.40 -8.63 -12.07
N ILE A 166 0.02 -9.48 -11.14
CA ILE A 166 0.19 -9.14 -9.73
C ILE A 166 1.21 -8.02 -9.56
N LEU A 167 2.36 -8.09 -10.23
CA LEU A 167 3.39 -7.06 -10.14
C LEU A 167 2.92 -5.71 -10.69
N LEU A 168 2.20 -5.73 -11.82
CA LEU A 168 1.62 -4.52 -12.42
C LEU A 168 0.51 -3.93 -11.55
N LEU A 169 -0.38 -4.77 -11.03
CA LEU A 169 -1.46 -4.35 -10.17
C LEU A 169 -0.93 -3.80 -8.83
N ALA A 170 0.05 -4.47 -8.23
CA ALA A 170 0.76 -3.99 -7.04
C ALA A 170 1.41 -2.62 -7.28
N SER A 171 2.10 -2.46 -8.41
CA SER A 171 2.77 -1.20 -8.76
C SER A 171 1.79 -0.06 -9.00
N THR A 172 0.69 -0.32 -9.70
CA THR A 172 -0.36 0.70 -9.96
C THR A 172 -1.11 1.08 -8.69
N LEU A 173 -1.42 0.14 -7.79
CA LEU A 173 -2.00 0.42 -6.47
C LEU A 173 -1.03 1.22 -5.58
N ALA A 174 0.25 0.86 -5.57
CA ALA A 174 1.27 1.59 -4.82
C ALA A 174 1.41 3.03 -5.31
N LEU A 175 1.47 3.23 -6.64
CA LEU A 175 1.58 4.56 -7.23
C LEU A 175 0.31 5.40 -6.99
N SER A 176 -0.86 4.82 -7.26
CA SER A 176 -2.15 5.52 -7.09
C SER A 176 -2.40 5.93 -5.65
N SER A 177 -2.09 5.07 -4.68
CA SER A 177 -2.22 5.39 -3.25
C SER A 177 -1.26 6.51 -2.82
N TYR A 178 0.00 6.47 -3.26
CA TYR A 178 0.98 7.53 -2.99
C TYR A 178 0.51 8.89 -3.52
N LEU A 179 0.02 8.92 -4.76
CA LEU A 179 -0.52 10.12 -5.38
C LEU A 179 -1.77 10.61 -4.66
N THR A 180 -2.72 9.72 -4.37
CA THR A 180 -3.96 10.05 -3.67
C THR A 180 -3.68 10.68 -2.32
N ILE A 181 -2.79 10.11 -1.51
CA ILE A 181 -2.41 10.66 -0.21
C ILE A 181 -1.80 12.05 -0.38
N THR A 182 -0.89 12.23 -1.34
CA THR A 182 -0.23 13.51 -1.61
C THR A 182 -1.23 14.57 -2.08
N LEU A 183 -2.16 14.22 -2.98
CA LEU A 183 -3.18 15.11 -3.51
C LEU A 183 -4.19 15.52 -2.43
N VAL A 184 -4.71 14.56 -1.67
CA VAL A 184 -5.64 14.82 -0.54
C VAL A 184 -4.98 15.74 0.49
N TRP A 185 -3.69 15.52 0.77
CA TRP A 185 -2.91 16.35 1.68
C TRP A 185 -2.80 17.80 1.18
N ASN A 186 -2.40 17.99 -0.09
CA ASN A 186 -2.28 19.30 -0.71
C ASN A 186 -3.61 20.04 -0.81
N TRP A 187 -4.69 19.33 -1.17
CA TRP A 187 -6.03 19.89 -1.28
C TRP A 187 -6.58 20.35 0.08
N ARG A 188 -6.36 19.56 1.15
CA ARG A 188 -6.74 19.95 2.51
C ARG A 188 -5.98 21.18 2.99
N LEU A 189 -4.68 21.27 2.71
CA LEU A 189 -3.87 22.45 3.03
C LEU A 189 -4.40 23.70 2.32
N ARG A 190 -4.72 23.59 1.03
CA ARG A 190 -5.36 24.68 0.28
C ARG A 190 -6.70 25.05 0.91
N ARG A 191 -7.62 24.11 1.13
CA ARG A 191 -8.92 24.41 1.75
C ARG A 191 -8.82 25.13 3.10
N ILE A 192 -7.85 24.77 3.94
CA ILE A 192 -7.64 25.45 5.24
C ILE A 192 -7.16 26.89 5.03
N TRP A 193 -6.28 27.13 4.07
CA TRP A 193 -5.84 28.49 3.71
C TRP A 193 -7.01 29.34 3.23
N TRP A 194 -7.83 28.83 2.30
CA TRP A 194 -8.99 29.54 1.76
C TRP A 194 -10.02 29.89 2.85
N ARG A 195 -10.25 28.96 3.80
CA ARG A 195 -11.13 29.21 4.96
C ARG A 195 -10.60 30.28 5.92
N ARG A 196 -9.28 30.39 6.10
CA ARG A 196 -8.67 31.41 6.98
C ARG A 196 -8.71 32.80 6.34
N LEU A 197 -8.53 32.91 5.03
CA LEU A 197 -8.67 34.18 4.31
C LEU A 197 -10.10 34.72 4.36
N ALA A 198 -11.11 33.85 4.20
CA ALA A 198 -12.50 34.24 4.35
C ALA A 198 -12.84 34.76 5.76
N GLN A 199 -12.23 34.19 6.81
CA GLN A 199 -12.41 34.66 8.19
C GLN A 199 -11.76 36.02 8.46
N HIS A 200 -10.62 36.33 7.82
CA HIS A 200 -9.98 37.64 7.95
C HIS A 200 -10.74 38.77 7.22
N GLN A 201 -11.55 38.45 6.21
CA GLN A 201 -12.39 39.43 5.52
C GLN A 201 -13.68 39.77 6.28
N GLN A 202 -14.14 38.92 7.20
CA GLN A 202 -15.35 39.18 8.01
C GLN A 202 -15.08 39.98 9.30
N LEU A 203 -13.82 40.23 9.63
CA LEU A 203 -13.39 41.01 10.80
C LEU A 203 -12.92 42.44 10.43
N LYS A 204 -13.14 42.84 9.17
CA LYS A 204 -12.99 44.22 8.68
C LYS A 204 -14.35 44.75 8.28
#